data_AF-A0A9D6S515-F1
#
_entry.id   AF-A0A9D6S515-F1
#
_cell.length_a   1.000
_cell.length_b   1.000
_cell.length_c   1.000
_cell.angle_alpha   90.00
_cell.angle_beta   90.00
_cell.angle_gamma   90.00
#
_symmetry.space_group_name_H-M   'P 1'
#
loop_
_entity.id
_entity.type
_entity.pdbx_description
1 polymer ?
#
loop_
_entity_poly.entity_id
_entity_poly.type
_entity_poly.pdbx_seq_one_letter_code
_entity_poly.pdbx_strand_id
1 'polypeptide(L)'
;MNSLKPHEIIKLSANIKSKPVLKEKIGPAEFSIFCSSPLHEPVWSNESEHLLIKEARRTYQRYGKVPLIDPLDSKSAVYLTRTTYPVEINGKWENAEEWLSMRFVPASGDPLLTEDVIYEVIYDGQKQKPLLPHLAEIKGLKTKELVKGLVTHSRISAVRPYIINGDFLKSQQNKSEGHHLGKNRYTALSFALMNQAFFQDAAKLGKQFTTLTSLMHRELTDNILTIKEGIKLPFIDAAEALMLNKQETVRLDQSYPKIRFMYPGYFLNIHDLVRLLKTGLLPKEVLNTYLLHPTTIEEMLASPKMHHFSNMGQLFLTKGPISQTNLTGDQLRNNMNKYVRDGPVLRIMSVSAWLQGVKTMIEYCRK
;
A
#
# COMPACT_ATOMS: atom_id res chain seq x y z
N MET A 1 -10.20 -17.62 2.13
CA MET A 1 -8.87 -18.28 2.09
C MET A 1 -8.20 -18.03 3.42
N ASN A 2 -7.63 -19.07 4.01
CA ASN A 2 -7.04 -18.97 5.35
C ASN A 2 -5.63 -18.38 5.25
N SER A 3 -5.31 -17.44 6.15
CA SER A 3 -3.94 -16.96 6.39
C SER A 3 -3.08 -18.10 6.91
N LEU A 4 -1.77 -18.05 6.64
CA LEU A 4 -0.84 -19.00 7.23
C LEU A 4 -0.79 -18.87 8.75
N LYS A 5 -0.63 -20.01 9.43
CA LYS A 5 -0.37 -20.09 10.87
C LYS A 5 1.13 -19.78 11.14
N PRO A 6 1.50 -19.35 12.36
CA PRO A 6 2.88 -19.00 12.70
C PRO A 6 3.90 -20.08 12.33
N HIS A 7 3.63 -21.34 12.66
CA HIS A 7 4.54 -22.46 12.37
C HIS A 7 4.77 -22.67 10.86
N GLU A 8 3.79 -22.36 10.02
CA GLU A 8 3.94 -22.42 8.56
C GLU A 8 4.87 -21.30 8.09
N ILE A 9 4.70 -20.09 8.63
CA ILE A 9 5.54 -18.93 8.32
C ILE A 9 6.99 -19.16 8.78
N ILE A 10 7.17 -19.70 10.00
CA ILE A 10 8.48 -20.09 10.53
C ILE A 10 9.16 -21.11 9.60
N LYS A 11 8.42 -22.13 9.15
CA LYS A 11 8.95 -23.12 8.19
C LYS A 11 9.33 -22.49 6.86
N LEU A 12 8.57 -21.53 6.35
CA LEU A 12 8.92 -20.80 5.13
C LEU A 12 10.18 -19.95 5.34
N SER A 13 10.26 -19.20 6.43
CA SER A 13 11.42 -18.37 6.80
C SER A 13 12.72 -19.18 6.85
N ALA A 14 12.68 -20.35 7.50
CA ALA A 14 13.82 -21.25 7.61
C ALA A 14 14.28 -21.85 6.26
N ASN A 15 13.40 -21.92 5.27
CA ASN A 15 13.67 -22.49 3.94
C ASN A 15 14.13 -21.45 2.91
N ILE A 16 14.26 -20.17 3.29
CA ILE A 16 14.85 -19.15 2.42
C ILE A 16 16.34 -19.42 2.29
N LYS A 17 16.76 -19.76 1.07
CA LYS A 17 18.16 -20.06 0.71
C LYS A 17 18.82 -18.94 -0.08
N SER A 18 18.06 -17.95 -0.52
CA SER A 18 18.62 -16.80 -1.24
C SER A 18 19.55 -16.01 -0.33
N LYS A 19 20.56 -15.39 -0.93
CA LYS A 19 21.42 -14.45 -0.21
C LYS A 19 20.73 -13.09 -0.17
N PRO A 20 20.65 -12.43 1.00
CA PRO A 20 20.19 -11.05 1.05
C PRO A 20 21.07 -10.15 0.18
N VAL A 21 20.44 -9.22 -0.52
CA VAL A 21 21.13 -8.18 -1.30
C VAL A 21 21.68 -7.07 -0.39
N LEU A 22 21.10 -6.93 0.82
CA LEU A 22 21.57 -6.02 1.86
C LEU A 22 21.32 -6.66 3.23
N LYS A 23 22.31 -6.56 4.13
CA LYS A 23 22.18 -6.90 5.55
C LYS A 23 22.64 -5.72 6.39
N GLU A 24 21.84 -5.36 7.39
CA GLU A 24 22.12 -4.24 8.27
C GLU A 24 21.76 -4.60 9.70
N LYS A 25 22.52 -4.08 10.67
CA LYS A 25 22.19 -4.17 12.09
C LYS A 25 22.02 -2.75 12.63
N ILE A 26 20.83 -2.44 13.13
CA ILE A 26 20.48 -1.10 13.59
C ILE A 26 19.83 -1.23 14.97
N GLY A 27 20.55 -0.78 16.00
CA GLY A 27 20.21 -1.04 17.39
C GLY A 27 20.13 -2.55 17.68
N PRO A 28 19.05 -3.03 18.33
CA PRO A 28 18.89 -4.46 18.65
C PRO A 28 18.34 -5.28 17.47
N ALA A 29 18.00 -4.66 16.34
CA ALA A 29 17.37 -5.33 15.21
C ALA A 29 18.36 -5.65 14.10
N GLU A 30 18.17 -6.83 13.49
CA GLU A 30 18.89 -7.29 12.31
C GLU A 30 17.95 -7.35 11.11
N PHE A 31 18.39 -6.74 10.01
CA PHE A 31 17.64 -6.59 8.77
C PHE A 31 18.32 -7.44 7.68
N SER A 32 17.54 -8.25 6.99
CA SER A 32 17.96 -8.97 5.79
C SER A 32 16.99 -8.63 4.66
N ILE A 33 17.49 -7.94 3.63
CA ILE A 33 16.71 -7.49 2.48
C ILE A 33 16.99 -8.44 1.33
N PHE A 34 15.92 -8.99 0.76
CA PHE A 34 15.94 -9.92 -0.36
C PHE A 34 15.32 -9.26 -1.58
N CYS A 35 15.91 -9.47 -2.76
CA CYS A 35 15.27 -9.22 -4.04
C CYS A 35 14.62 -10.52 -4.49
N SER A 36 13.32 -10.64 -4.26
CA SER A 36 12.57 -11.89 -4.48
C SER A 36 12.10 -12.06 -5.92
N SER A 37 11.95 -10.95 -6.65
CA SER A 37 11.73 -10.91 -8.09
C SER A 37 12.46 -9.67 -8.64
N PRO A 38 13.49 -9.84 -9.47
CA PRO A 38 14.23 -8.73 -10.04
C PRO A 38 13.46 -8.03 -11.17
N LEU A 39 13.83 -6.78 -11.43
CA LEU A 39 13.17 -5.95 -12.44
C LEU A 39 13.23 -6.60 -13.84
N HIS A 40 12.09 -6.69 -14.52
CA HIS A 40 11.93 -7.30 -15.85
C HIS A 40 12.25 -8.79 -15.94
N GLU A 41 12.36 -9.48 -14.80
CA GLU A 41 12.53 -10.92 -14.73
C GLU A 41 11.36 -11.51 -13.95
N PRO A 42 10.41 -12.21 -14.62
CA PRO A 42 9.23 -12.77 -13.96
C PRO A 42 9.55 -14.04 -13.15
N VAL A 43 10.81 -14.22 -12.74
CA VAL A 43 11.29 -15.40 -12.02
C VAL A 43 11.39 -15.05 -10.54
N TRP A 44 10.66 -15.81 -9.73
CA TRP A 44 10.80 -15.76 -8.28
C TRP A 44 12.09 -16.49 -7.87
N SER A 45 12.94 -15.84 -7.09
CA SER A 45 14.22 -16.40 -6.64
C SER A 45 14.06 -17.64 -5.74
N ASN A 46 12.96 -17.72 -5.01
CA ASN A 46 12.70 -18.73 -4.00
C ASN A 46 11.18 -18.91 -3.78
N GLU A 47 10.70 -20.15 -3.76
CA GLU A 47 9.27 -20.44 -3.55
C GLU A 47 8.79 -20.04 -2.14
N SER A 48 9.63 -20.16 -1.12
CA SER A 48 9.26 -19.74 0.25
C SER A 48 9.11 -18.22 0.35
N GLU A 49 9.96 -17.46 -0.35
CA GLU A 49 9.79 -16.00 -0.45
C GLU A 49 8.50 -15.64 -1.19
N HIS A 50 8.20 -16.31 -2.30
CA HIS A 50 6.98 -16.09 -3.05
C HIS A 50 5.73 -16.37 -2.19
N LEU A 51 5.72 -17.45 -1.41
CA LEU A 51 4.64 -17.75 -0.47
C LEU A 51 4.52 -16.72 0.66
N LEU A 52 5.64 -16.26 1.22
CA LEU A 52 5.65 -15.20 2.24
C LEU A 52 5.16 -13.86 1.69
N ILE A 53 5.50 -13.51 0.45
CA ILE A 53 4.99 -12.32 -0.23
C ILE A 53 3.48 -12.42 -0.43
N LYS A 54 2.98 -13.59 -0.86
CA LYS A 54 1.54 -13.83 -0.97
C LYS A 54 0.85 -13.69 0.39
N GLU A 55 1.45 -14.19 1.46
CA GLU A 55 0.92 -14.04 2.81
C GLU A 55 0.91 -12.57 3.26
N ALA A 56 2.01 -11.83 3.09
CA ALA A 56 2.08 -10.41 3.38
C ALA A 56 0.98 -9.63 2.63
N ARG A 57 0.81 -9.91 1.33
CA ARG A 57 -0.19 -9.26 0.47
C ARG A 57 -1.64 -9.61 0.84
N ARG A 58 -1.89 -10.64 1.66
CA ARG A 58 -3.26 -10.90 2.19
C ARG A 58 -3.78 -9.74 3.02
N THR A 59 -2.91 -8.90 3.57
CA THR A 59 -3.33 -7.65 4.23
C THR A 59 -4.19 -6.75 3.34
N TYR A 60 -4.04 -6.80 2.01
CA TYR A 60 -4.87 -6.06 1.06
C TYR A 60 -6.27 -6.66 0.87
N GLN A 61 -6.52 -7.90 1.29
CA GLN A 61 -7.85 -8.51 1.19
C GLN A 61 -8.87 -7.83 2.12
N ARG A 62 -8.40 -7.04 3.09
CA ARG A 62 -9.25 -6.13 3.88
C ARG A 62 -9.93 -5.05 3.03
N TYR A 63 -9.48 -4.82 1.80
CA TYR A 63 -10.06 -3.82 0.90
C TYR A 63 -11.04 -4.42 -0.13
N GLY A 64 -11.11 -5.75 -0.21
CA GLY A 64 -11.90 -6.48 -1.21
C GLY A 64 -11.16 -7.69 -1.76
N LYS A 65 -11.64 -8.22 -2.90
CA LYS A 65 -11.01 -9.36 -3.60
C LYS A 65 -9.77 -8.93 -4.40
N VAL A 66 -8.83 -8.28 -3.74
CA VAL A 66 -7.58 -7.82 -4.37
C VAL A 66 -6.71 -9.04 -4.68
N PRO A 67 -6.23 -9.22 -5.93
CA PRO A 67 -5.35 -10.32 -6.26
C PRO A 67 -4.03 -10.24 -5.48
N LEU A 68 -3.51 -11.39 -5.07
CA LEU A 68 -2.22 -11.47 -4.38
C LEU A 68 -1.05 -11.25 -5.34
N ILE A 69 -1.17 -11.78 -6.57
CA ILE A 69 -0.25 -11.57 -7.70
C ILE A 69 -1.10 -11.07 -8.86
N ASP A 70 -0.64 -10.03 -9.55
CA ASP A 70 -1.35 -9.36 -10.65
C ASP A 70 -0.43 -9.13 -11.86
N PRO A 71 -0.95 -8.70 -13.02
CA PRO A 71 -0.13 -8.54 -14.22
C PRO A 71 1.03 -7.54 -14.10
N LEU A 72 1.03 -6.62 -13.12
CA LEU A 72 2.17 -5.72 -12.93
C LEU A 72 3.38 -6.43 -12.31
N ASP A 73 3.18 -7.56 -11.63
CA ASP A 73 4.28 -8.32 -11.02
C ASP A 73 5.29 -8.80 -12.07
N SER A 74 4.88 -9.06 -13.32
CA SER A 74 5.78 -9.54 -14.39
C SER A 74 6.89 -8.56 -14.78
N LYS A 75 6.68 -7.25 -14.56
CA LYS A 75 7.65 -6.20 -14.88
C LYS A 75 8.21 -5.49 -13.65
N SER A 76 7.72 -5.82 -12.47
CA SER A 76 8.09 -5.16 -11.23
C SER A 76 9.35 -5.77 -10.63
N ALA A 77 10.01 -5.02 -9.76
CA ALA A 77 10.90 -5.63 -8.77
C ALA A 77 10.15 -5.80 -7.45
N VAL A 78 10.27 -6.95 -6.79
CA VAL A 78 9.63 -7.22 -5.50
C VAL A 78 10.70 -7.50 -4.46
N TYR A 79 10.73 -6.67 -3.42
CA TYR A 79 11.63 -6.79 -2.29
C TYR A 79 10.88 -7.31 -1.08
N LEU A 80 11.62 -8.07 -0.26
CA LEU A 80 11.15 -8.65 0.99
C LEU A 80 12.21 -8.39 2.06
N THR A 81 11.82 -7.83 3.20
CA THR A 81 12.71 -7.62 4.34
C THR A 81 12.31 -8.53 5.48
N ARG A 82 13.27 -9.33 5.96
CA ARG A 82 13.20 -9.99 7.26
C ARG A 82 13.80 -9.07 8.31
N THR A 83 13.07 -8.81 9.38
CA THR A 83 13.60 -8.11 10.55
C THR A 83 13.48 -9.00 11.77
N THR A 84 14.60 -9.26 12.44
CA THR A 84 14.65 -10.04 13.69
C THR A 84 15.13 -9.16 14.83
N TYR A 85 14.48 -9.24 15.99
CA TYR A 85 14.80 -8.40 17.14
C TYR A 85 14.38 -9.03 18.47
N PRO A 86 15.08 -8.72 19.57
CA PRO A 86 14.67 -9.17 20.90
C PRO A 86 13.40 -8.42 21.36
N VAL A 87 12.51 -9.14 22.04
CA VAL A 87 11.30 -8.60 22.69
C VAL A 87 11.14 -9.25 24.05
N GLU A 88 10.75 -8.47 25.06
CA GLU A 88 10.42 -9.00 26.38
C GLU A 88 8.93 -9.39 26.44
N ILE A 89 8.66 -10.63 26.83
CA ILE A 89 7.32 -11.19 27.02
C ILE A 89 7.29 -11.86 28.39
N ASN A 90 6.40 -11.40 29.28
CA ASN A 90 6.23 -11.94 30.63
C ASN A 90 7.57 -12.08 31.40
N GLY A 91 8.45 -11.08 31.29
CA GLY A 91 9.76 -11.08 31.96
C GLY A 91 10.85 -11.93 31.31
N LYS A 92 10.60 -12.47 30.10
CA LYS A 92 11.56 -13.28 29.34
C LYS A 92 11.88 -12.63 28.00
N TRP A 93 13.15 -12.59 27.65
CA TRP A 93 13.61 -12.13 26.34
C TRP A 93 13.48 -13.25 25.30
N GLU A 94 12.73 -12.96 24.23
CA GLU A 94 12.53 -13.84 23.09
C GLU A 94 12.90 -13.12 21.79
N ASN A 95 13.20 -13.87 20.72
CA ASN A 95 13.44 -13.27 19.40
C ASN A 95 12.15 -13.26 18.60
N ALA A 96 11.73 -12.06 18.22
CA ALA A 96 10.65 -11.82 17.28
C ALA A 96 11.18 -11.68 15.85
N GLU A 97 10.31 -12.01 14.90
CA GLU A 97 10.53 -11.81 13.48
C GLU A 97 9.31 -11.12 12.86
N GLU A 98 9.57 -10.17 11.96
CA GLU A 98 8.54 -9.55 11.14
C GLU A 98 9.01 -9.39 9.69
N TRP A 99 8.05 -9.43 8.77
CA TRP A 99 8.32 -9.34 7.34
C TRP A 99 7.60 -8.15 6.72
N LEU A 100 8.31 -7.43 5.86
CA LEU A 100 7.74 -6.36 5.02
C LEU A 100 8.06 -6.64 3.55
N SER A 101 7.06 -6.62 2.70
CA SER A 101 7.20 -6.68 1.25
C SER A 101 6.85 -5.35 0.62
N MET A 102 7.59 -4.96 -0.42
CA MET A 102 7.28 -3.81 -1.26
C MET A 102 7.54 -4.15 -2.72
N ARG A 103 6.68 -3.64 -3.60
CA ARG A 103 6.80 -3.76 -5.04
C ARG A 103 7.18 -2.41 -5.66
N PHE A 104 8.18 -2.42 -6.54
CA PHE A 104 8.58 -1.30 -7.36
C PHE A 104 8.14 -1.56 -8.80
N VAL A 105 7.20 -0.76 -9.29
CA VAL A 105 6.61 -0.94 -10.62
C VAL A 105 7.16 0.14 -11.55
N PRO A 106 7.95 -0.18 -12.59
CA PRO A 106 8.30 0.81 -13.61
C PRO A 106 7.07 1.17 -14.44
N ALA A 107 6.91 2.44 -14.81
CA ALA A 107 5.81 2.84 -15.70
C ALA A 107 6.05 2.43 -17.16
N SER A 108 7.30 2.28 -17.57
CA SER A 108 7.62 1.64 -18.85
C SER A 108 7.43 0.11 -18.78
N GLY A 109 7.27 -0.51 -19.95
CA GLY A 109 7.13 -1.96 -20.09
C GLY A 109 5.70 -2.38 -20.44
N ASP A 110 5.46 -3.69 -20.39
CA ASP A 110 4.14 -4.29 -20.61
C ASP A 110 3.67 -4.96 -19.30
N PRO A 111 2.48 -4.60 -18.75
CA PRO A 111 1.56 -3.56 -19.25
C PRO A 111 2.16 -2.16 -19.12
N LEU A 112 1.72 -1.21 -19.96
CA LEU A 112 2.18 0.18 -19.90
C LEU A 112 1.61 0.89 -18.66
N LEU A 113 2.41 1.79 -18.07
CA LEU A 113 2.11 2.59 -16.88
C LEU A 113 1.89 1.75 -15.61
N THR A 114 1.49 2.38 -14.51
CA THR A 114 1.23 1.75 -13.21
C THR A 114 -0.19 2.05 -12.75
N GLU A 115 -0.82 1.14 -11.99
CA GLU A 115 -2.19 1.35 -11.48
C GLU A 115 -2.33 2.69 -10.74
N ASP A 116 -1.30 3.11 -10.01
CA ASP A 116 -1.32 4.34 -9.23
C ASP A 116 -1.31 5.62 -10.08
N VAL A 117 -0.91 5.57 -11.35
CA VAL A 117 -0.76 6.76 -12.21
C VAL A 117 -1.68 6.73 -13.43
N ILE A 118 -2.10 5.55 -13.89
CA ILE A 118 -3.02 5.39 -15.03
C ILE A 118 -4.38 6.02 -14.72
N TYR A 119 -4.83 5.88 -13.48
CA TYR A 119 -6.19 6.25 -13.09
C TYR A 119 -6.27 7.61 -12.43
N GLU A 120 -5.24 8.45 -12.48
CA GLU A 120 -5.25 9.75 -11.80
C GLU A 120 -5.38 10.89 -12.80
N VAL A 121 -6.28 11.84 -12.49
CA VAL A 121 -6.54 13.04 -13.28
C VAL A 121 -6.45 14.28 -12.40
N ILE A 122 -6.21 15.42 -13.04
CA ILE A 122 -6.33 16.73 -12.42
C ILE A 122 -7.75 17.21 -12.68
N TYR A 123 -8.48 17.57 -11.63
CA TYR A 123 -9.85 18.03 -11.69
C TYR A 123 -9.97 19.46 -11.14
N ASP A 124 -10.51 20.37 -11.94
CA ASP A 124 -10.67 21.81 -11.61
C ASP A 124 -12.09 22.18 -11.13
N GLY A 125 -12.95 21.18 -10.92
CA GLY A 125 -14.37 21.39 -10.58
C GLY A 125 -15.32 21.32 -11.78
N GLN A 126 -14.80 21.37 -13.01
CA GLN A 126 -15.61 21.30 -14.23
C GLN A 126 -15.05 20.30 -15.25
N LYS A 127 -13.72 20.24 -15.42
CA LYS A 127 -13.01 19.46 -16.42
C LYS A 127 -11.94 18.58 -15.77
N GLN A 128 -11.67 17.46 -16.44
CA GLN A 128 -10.56 16.56 -16.11
C GLN A 128 -9.42 16.76 -17.11
N LYS A 129 -8.19 16.82 -16.61
CA LYS A 129 -6.97 16.89 -17.40
C LYS A 129 -6.10 15.65 -17.09
N PRO A 130 -5.45 15.03 -18.08
CA PRO A 130 -4.55 13.92 -17.84
C PRO A 130 -3.35 14.34 -16.97
N LEU A 131 -3.03 13.56 -15.94
CA LEU A 131 -1.96 13.89 -14.98
C LEU A 131 -0.56 13.82 -15.61
N LEU A 132 -0.28 12.78 -16.40
CA LEU A 132 1.07 12.51 -16.93
C LEU A 132 1.61 13.60 -17.89
N PRO A 133 0.84 14.09 -18.88
CA PRO A 133 1.29 15.20 -19.73
C PRO A 133 1.62 16.46 -18.93
N HIS A 134 0.81 16.79 -17.92
CA HIS A 134 1.06 17.96 -17.08
C HIS A 134 2.32 17.80 -16.21
N LEU A 135 2.52 16.62 -15.61
CA LEU A 135 3.74 16.31 -14.88
C LEU A 135 4.99 16.39 -15.78
N ALA A 136 4.86 15.96 -17.03
CA ALA A 136 5.95 16.01 -18.01
C ALA A 136 6.30 17.46 -18.38
N GLU A 137 5.30 18.30 -18.59
CA GLU A 137 5.44 19.74 -18.85
C GLU A 137 6.19 20.46 -17.71
N ILE A 138 5.77 20.26 -16.46
CA ILE A 138 6.43 20.85 -15.27
C ILE A 138 7.90 20.43 -15.18
N LYS A 139 8.21 19.19 -15.58
CA LYS A 139 9.57 18.66 -15.58
C LYS A 139 10.38 19.02 -16.83
N GLY A 140 9.80 19.71 -17.81
CA GLY A 140 10.46 20.02 -19.09
C GLY A 140 10.78 18.78 -19.93
N LEU A 141 9.97 17.72 -19.82
CA LEU A 141 10.17 16.43 -20.48
C LEU A 141 9.03 16.12 -21.45
N LYS A 142 9.30 15.25 -22.43
CA LYS A 142 8.21 14.58 -23.16
C LYS A 142 7.57 13.51 -22.27
N THR A 143 6.26 13.29 -22.39
CA THR A 143 5.54 12.25 -21.61
C THR A 143 6.21 10.87 -21.71
N LYS A 144 6.69 10.50 -22.90
CA LYS A 144 7.40 9.22 -23.10
C LYS A 144 8.71 9.14 -22.31
N GLU A 145 9.43 10.24 -22.15
CA GLU A 145 10.66 10.31 -21.37
C GLU A 145 10.38 10.23 -19.87
N LEU A 146 9.35 10.96 -19.41
CA LEU A 146 8.85 10.85 -18.04
C LEU A 146 8.49 9.40 -17.69
N VAL A 147 7.71 8.73 -18.55
CA VAL A 147 7.27 7.34 -18.34
C VAL A 147 8.45 6.37 -18.23
N LYS A 148 9.52 6.57 -19.02
CA LYS A 148 10.74 5.74 -18.92
C LYS A 148 11.48 5.93 -17.59
N GLY A 149 11.43 7.14 -17.03
CA GLY A 149 12.08 7.49 -15.76
C GLY A 149 11.17 7.34 -14.54
N LEU A 150 9.94 6.85 -14.68
CA LEU A 150 8.97 6.77 -13.58
C LEU A 150 8.92 5.36 -12.98
N VAL A 151 8.99 5.32 -11.64
CA VAL A 151 8.75 4.12 -10.84
C VAL A 151 7.73 4.41 -9.75
N THR A 152 6.97 3.39 -9.36
CA THR A 152 5.90 3.49 -8.37
C THR A 152 6.15 2.52 -7.22
N HIS A 153 6.05 2.99 -5.97
CA HIS A 153 5.90 2.11 -4.80
C HIS A 153 4.46 1.60 -4.74
N SER A 154 4.31 0.29 -4.81
CA SER A 154 3.02 -0.38 -4.74
C SER A 154 3.09 -1.57 -3.77
N ARG A 155 1.91 -2.05 -3.34
CA ARG A 155 1.75 -3.28 -2.54
C ARG A 155 2.65 -3.38 -1.29
N ILE A 156 2.83 -2.27 -0.57
CA ILE A 156 3.55 -2.28 0.71
C ILE A 156 2.71 -3.08 1.71
N SER A 157 3.18 -4.27 2.06
CA SER A 157 2.40 -5.27 2.77
C SER A 157 3.29 -6.00 3.78
N ALA A 158 2.71 -6.48 4.88
CA ALA A 158 3.49 -7.03 5.98
C ALA A 158 2.90 -8.35 6.47
N VAL A 159 3.77 -9.23 6.96
CA VAL A 159 3.38 -10.34 7.82
C VAL A 159 3.38 -9.84 9.26
N ARG A 160 2.36 -10.24 10.02
CA ARG A 160 2.27 -9.90 11.44
C ARG A 160 3.50 -10.43 12.20
N PRO A 161 4.07 -9.69 13.15
CA PRO A 161 5.19 -10.17 13.95
C PRO A 161 4.87 -11.46 14.73
N TYR A 162 5.85 -12.37 14.82
CA TYR A 162 5.76 -13.64 15.55
C TYR A 162 7.07 -13.95 16.29
N ILE A 163 7.01 -14.88 17.25
CA ILE A 163 8.19 -15.43 17.90
C ILE A 163 8.77 -16.56 17.05
N ILE A 164 10.09 -16.58 16.83
CA ILE A 164 10.79 -17.52 15.93
C ILE A 164 10.54 -19.00 16.27
N ASN A 165 10.17 -19.31 17.52
CA ASN A 165 9.79 -20.65 17.98
C ASN A 165 8.42 -20.70 18.65
N GLY A 166 7.51 -19.78 18.29
CA GLY A 166 6.26 -19.60 19.01
C GLY A 166 5.11 -19.10 18.14
N ASP A 167 4.14 -18.49 18.82
CA ASP A 167 2.95 -17.95 18.18
C ASP A 167 3.16 -16.52 17.65
N PHE A 168 2.15 -16.01 16.92
CA PHE A 168 2.06 -14.59 16.62
C PHE A 168 2.10 -13.76 17.91
N LEU A 169 2.78 -12.62 17.86
CA LEU A 169 2.73 -11.65 18.93
C LEU A 169 1.29 -11.14 19.07
N LYS A 170 0.63 -11.53 20.17
CA LYS A 170 -0.72 -11.07 20.50
C LYS A 170 -0.68 -9.58 20.81
N SER A 171 -1.75 -8.87 20.44
CA SER A 171 -1.85 -7.45 20.77
C SER A 171 -2.11 -7.28 22.25
N GLN A 172 -1.06 -7.07 23.03
CA GLN A 172 -1.16 -6.60 24.40
C GLN A 172 -0.65 -5.17 24.46
N GLN A 173 -1.45 -4.28 25.05
CA GLN A 173 -0.93 -3.00 25.52
C GLN A 173 -0.04 -3.30 26.72
N ASN A 174 1.27 -3.40 26.51
CA ASN A 174 2.17 -3.32 27.66
C ASN A 174 2.27 -1.85 28.04
N LYS A 175 1.59 -1.47 29.13
CA LYS A 175 1.53 -0.09 29.62
C LYS A 175 2.90 0.44 30.08
N SER A 176 3.87 -0.42 30.36
CA SER A 176 5.18 -0.06 30.91
C SER A 176 6.17 0.51 29.88
N GLU A 177 6.01 0.25 28.58
CA GLU A 177 6.98 0.69 27.56
C GLU A 177 6.36 1.48 26.39
N GLY A 178 5.05 1.77 26.43
CA GLY A 178 4.36 2.42 25.30
C GLY A 178 4.36 1.59 24.01
N HIS A 179 4.74 0.30 24.07
CA HIS A 179 4.86 -0.57 22.92
C HIS A 179 3.62 -1.47 22.76
N HIS A 180 3.00 -1.41 21.57
CA HIS A 180 1.99 -2.39 21.17
C HIS A 180 2.69 -3.67 20.70
N LEU A 181 2.76 -4.68 21.56
CA LEU A 181 3.10 -6.05 21.15
C LEU A 181 2.16 -6.42 19.99
N GLY A 182 2.66 -6.96 18.87
CA GLY A 182 1.83 -7.39 17.73
C GLY A 182 1.55 -6.37 16.61
N LYS A 183 2.11 -5.15 16.66
CA LYS A 183 2.25 -4.27 15.47
C LYS A 183 3.67 -4.36 14.92
N ASN A 184 3.82 -4.26 13.59
CA ASN A 184 5.14 -4.19 12.96
C ASN A 184 5.90 -2.95 13.49
N ARG A 185 7.11 -3.15 14.03
CA ARG A 185 7.88 -2.12 14.73
C ARG A 185 8.85 -1.39 13.82
N TYR A 186 9.37 -2.06 12.81
CA TYR A 186 10.45 -1.57 11.97
C TYR A 186 10.02 -1.27 10.53
N THR A 187 8.71 -1.11 10.29
CA THR A 187 8.16 -0.88 8.94
C THR A 187 8.84 0.25 8.19
N ALA A 188 9.00 1.42 8.83
CA ALA A 188 9.61 2.58 8.18
C ALA A 188 11.09 2.35 7.83
N LEU A 189 11.85 1.69 8.71
CA LEU A 189 13.26 1.37 8.45
C LEU A 189 13.43 0.27 7.39
N SER A 190 12.62 -0.79 7.45
CA SER A 190 12.58 -1.81 6.39
C SER A 190 12.21 -1.20 5.04
N PHE A 191 11.25 -0.27 5.01
CA PHE A 191 10.88 0.47 3.80
C PHE A 191 12.03 1.33 3.25
N ALA A 192 12.76 2.03 4.11
CA ALA A 192 13.95 2.80 3.72
C ALA A 192 15.07 1.91 3.17
N LEU A 193 15.36 0.79 3.84
CA LEU A 193 16.39 -0.16 3.41
C LEU A 193 16.05 -0.85 2.07
N MET A 194 14.78 -1.21 1.85
CA MET A 194 14.35 -1.72 0.54
C MET A 194 14.49 -0.68 -0.58
N ASN A 195 14.20 0.58 -0.29
CA ASN A 195 14.44 1.68 -1.23
C ASN A 195 15.92 1.78 -1.60
N GLN A 196 16.80 1.80 -0.60
CA GLN A 196 18.25 1.81 -0.82
C GLN A 196 18.67 0.63 -1.70
N ALA A 197 18.26 -0.59 -1.37
CA ALA A 197 18.62 -1.79 -2.13
C ALA A 197 18.12 -1.73 -3.59
N PHE A 198 16.85 -1.35 -3.80
CA PHE A 198 16.27 -1.24 -5.13
C PHE A 198 17.03 -0.25 -6.02
N PHE A 199 17.27 0.97 -5.55
CA PHE A 199 17.93 1.98 -6.37
C PHE A 199 19.41 1.67 -6.60
N GLN A 200 20.07 0.96 -5.67
CA GLN A 200 21.42 0.44 -5.90
C GLN A 200 21.43 -0.64 -7.00
N ASP A 201 20.48 -1.58 -6.98
CA ASP A 201 20.40 -2.63 -7.99
C ASP A 201 19.99 -2.07 -9.37
N ALA A 202 19.02 -1.15 -9.40
CA ALA A 202 18.63 -0.45 -10.62
C ALA A 202 19.83 0.28 -11.28
N ALA A 203 20.65 0.97 -10.48
CA ALA A 203 21.84 1.64 -10.97
C ALA A 203 22.87 0.67 -11.58
N LYS A 204 23.10 -0.50 -10.93
CA LYS A 204 23.97 -1.56 -11.48
C LYS A 204 23.48 -2.09 -12.83
N LEU A 205 22.15 -2.11 -13.03
CA LEU A 205 21.50 -2.52 -14.28
C LEU A 205 21.44 -1.39 -15.33
N GLY A 206 22.05 -0.23 -15.07
CA GLY A 206 21.99 0.94 -15.96
C GLY A 206 20.60 1.57 -16.07
N LYS A 207 19.69 1.27 -15.14
CA LYS A 207 18.34 1.85 -15.11
C LYS A 207 18.37 3.14 -14.30
N GLN A 208 17.90 4.22 -14.92
CA GLN A 208 17.84 5.53 -14.28
C GLN A 208 16.39 5.98 -14.13
N PHE A 209 15.86 5.85 -12.91
CA PHE A 209 14.58 6.43 -12.54
C PHE A 209 14.80 7.85 -12.03
N THR A 210 14.00 8.79 -12.52
CA THR A 210 14.07 10.21 -12.16
C THR A 210 12.88 10.64 -11.31
N THR A 211 11.76 9.93 -11.41
CA THR A 211 10.51 10.27 -10.72
C THR A 211 9.97 9.04 -9.99
N LEU A 212 9.64 9.24 -8.71
CA LEU A 212 9.01 8.27 -7.85
C LEU A 212 7.56 8.67 -7.61
N THR A 213 6.66 7.70 -7.61
CA THR A 213 5.24 7.88 -7.27
C THR A 213 4.78 6.82 -6.26
N SER A 214 3.70 7.11 -5.54
CA SER A 214 3.00 6.10 -4.73
C SER A 214 1.59 6.57 -4.41
N LEU A 215 0.62 5.66 -4.49
CA LEU A 215 -0.73 5.92 -4.04
C LEU A 215 -0.92 5.35 -2.62
N MET A 216 -0.98 6.21 -1.61
CA MET A 216 -0.99 5.79 -0.19
C MET A 216 -2.12 6.42 0.61
N HIS A 217 -2.72 5.68 1.53
CA HIS A 217 -3.56 6.28 2.58
C HIS A 217 -2.70 7.13 3.51
N ARG A 218 -3.23 8.29 3.92
CA ARG A 218 -2.55 9.19 4.88
C ARG A 218 -2.12 8.48 6.16
N GLU A 219 -2.94 7.57 6.67
CA GLU A 219 -2.64 6.77 7.87
C GLU A 219 -1.43 5.82 7.68
N LEU A 220 -1.24 5.29 6.47
CA LEU A 220 -0.07 4.46 6.15
C LEU A 220 1.17 5.32 5.93
N THR A 221 0.99 6.50 5.32
CA THR A 221 2.07 7.47 5.10
C THR A 221 2.75 7.84 6.40
N ASP A 222 2.01 8.20 7.45
CA ASP A 222 2.65 8.67 8.68
C ASP A 222 3.44 7.55 9.39
N ASN A 223 2.97 6.30 9.32
CA ASN A 223 3.66 5.14 9.90
C ASN A 223 4.88 4.66 9.09
N ILE A 224 4.85 4.78 7.77
CA ILE A 224 5.93 4.30 6.88
C ILE A 224 7.01 5.38 6.71
N LEU A 225 6.62 6.66 6.71
CA LEU A 225 7.55 7.76 6.47
C LEU A 225 8.16 8.32 7.76
N THR A 226 7.79 7.84 8.95
CA THR A 226 8.25 8.37 10.23
C THR A 226 8.79 7.25 11.13
N ILE A 227 10.02 7.37 11.64
CA ILE A 227 10.62 6.37 12.56
C ILE A 227 10.50 6.78 14.04
N LYS A 228 10.56 8.08 14.34
CA LYS A 228 10.38 8.71 15.67
C LYS A 228 9.93 10.16 15.49
N GLU A 229 9.44 10.80 16.56
CA GLU A 229 9.11 12.23 16.59
C GLU A 229 10.31 13.07 16.11
N GLY A 230 10.33 13.42 14.81
CA GLY A 230 11.34 14.31 14.23
C GLY A 230 11.85 13.95 12.83
N ILE A 231 11.99 12.65 12.48
CA ILE A 231 12.50 12.26 11.15
C ILE A 231 11.37 11.73 10.28
N LYS A 232 11.00 12.53 9.28
CA LYS A 232 10.00 12.20 8.26
C LYS A 232 10.62 12.20 6.87
N LEU A 233 10.40 11.13 6.09
CA LEU A 233 10.75 11.14 4.66
C LEU A 233 9.89 12.18 3.95
N PRO A 234 10.50 13.11 3.20
CA PRO A 234 9.74 14.06 2.40
C PRO A 234 9.14 13.30 1.22
N PHE A 235 7.84 13.01 1.26
CA PHE A 235 7.10 12.53 0.09
C PHE A 235 5.90 13.43 -0.09
N ILE A 236 5.98 14.36 -1.05
CA ILE A 236 4.96 15.41 -1.18
C ILE A 236 3.71 14.89 -1.90
N ASP A 237 2.57 15.50 -1.59
CA ASP A 237 1.31 15.20 -2.25
C ASP A 237 1.39 15.66 -3.72
N ALA A 238 0.73 14.94 -4.63
CA ALA A 238 0.78 15.24 -6.06
C ALA A 238 0.32 16.65 -6.40
N ALA A 239 -0.67 17.19 -5.68
CA ALA A 239 -1.14 18.57 -5.90
C ALA A 239 -0.03 19.60 -5.65
N GLU A 240 0.81 19.39 -4.62
CA GLU A 240 1.97 20.24 -4.33
C GLU A 240 3.06 20.05 -5.39
N ALA A 241 3.38 18.79 -5.73
CA ALA A 241 4.38 18.46 -6.75
C ALA A 241 4.05 19.02 -8.14
N LEU A 242 2.75 19.13 -8.45
CA LEU A 242 2.21 19.64 -9.70
C LEU A 242 1.92 21.15 -9.66
N MET A 243 2.23 21.84 -8.56
CA MET A 243 1.96 23.28 -8.39
C MET A 243 0.50 23.66 -8.69
N LEU A 244 -0.44 22.77 -8.34
CA LEU A 244 -1.86 23.00 -8.60
C LEU A 244 -2.37 24.19 -7.79
N ASN A 245 -3.30 24.95 -8.37
CA ASN A 245 -3.98 26.01 -7.65
C ASN A 245 -4.96 25.43 -6.61
N LYS A 246 -5.48 26.28 -5.71
CA LYS A 246 -6.37 25.85 -4.61
C LYS A 246 -7.69 25.21 -5.06
N GLN A 247 -8.10 25.42 -6.32
CA GLN A 247 -9.35 24.88 -6.88
C GLN A 247 -9.13 23.53 -7.57
N GLU A 248 -7.90 23.23 -7.98
CA GLU A 248 -7.52 21.99 -8.62
C GLU A 248 -7.19 20.89 -7.61
N THR A 249 -7.58 19.66 -7.92
CA THR A 249 -7.29 18.48 -7.10
C THR A 249 -6.87 17.31 -7.97
N VAL A 250 -5.98 16.46 -7.44
CA VAL A 250 -5.71 15.15 -8.04
C VAL A 250 -6.73 14.16 -7.52
N ARG A 251 -7.37 13.41 -8.42
CA ARG A 251 -8.42 12.43 -8.12
C ARG A 251 -8.36 11.24 -9.07
N LEU A 252 -8.94 10.14 -8.63
CA LEU A 252 -9.19 8.99 -9.48
C LEU A 252 -10.14 9.35 -10.62
N ASP A 253 -9.79 8.92 -11.82
CA ASP A 253 -10.55 9.08 -13.05
C ASP A 253 -11.87 8.31 -12.93
N GLN A 254 -12.95 9.09 -12.97
CA GLN A 254 -14.32 8.58 -12.83
C GLN A 254 -14.78 7.80 -14.06
N SER A 255 -14.08 7.91 -15.19
CA SER A 255 -14.31 7.10 -16.40
C SER A 255 -13.87 5.64 -16.23
N TYR A 256 -13.09 5.32 -15.19
CA TYR A 256 -12.67 3.97 -14.81
C TYR A 256 -13.34 3.50 -13.49
N PRO A 257 -14.68 3.45 -13.42
CA PRO A 257 -15.40 3.16 -12.17
C PRO A 257 -15.04 1.78 -11.61
N LYS A 258 -14.62 0.85 -12.48
CA LYS A 258 -14.34 -0.53 -12.12
C LYS A 258 -13.32 -0.62 -10.99
N ILE A 259 -12.18 0.07 -11.05
CA ILE A 259 -11.13 -0.09 -10.04
C ILE A 259 -11.51 0.56 -8.71
N ARG A 260 -12.06 1.79 -8.77
CA ARG A 260 -12.49 2.57 -7.61
C ARG A 260 -13.54 1.84 -6.78
N PHE A 261 -14.51 1.22 -7.45
CA PHE A 261 -15.62 0.54 -6.78
C PHE A 261 -15.39 -0.95 -6.53
N MET A 262 -14.45 -1.60 -7.22
CA MET A 262 -14.09 -2.99 -6.93
C MET A 262 -13.39 -3.14 -5.58
N TYR A 263 -12.60 -2.15 -5.19
CA TYR A 263 -11.86 -2.13 -3.92
C TYR A 263 -12.24 -0.90 -3.08
N PRO A 264 -13.51 -0.79 -2.65
CA PRO A 264 -14.01 0.43 -2.04
C PRO A 264 -13.29 0.76 -0.72
N GLY A 265 -12.85 -0.26 0.03
CA GLY A 265 -12.10 -0.05 1.26
C GLY A 265 -10.73 0.60 1.06
N TYR A 266 -10.18 0.51 -0.16
CA TYR A 266 -8.92 1.15 -0.53
C TYR A 266 -9.18 2.52 -1.14
N PHE A 267 -9.97 2.60 -2.20
CA PHE A 267 -10.06 3.82 -3.00
C PHE A 267 -11.07 4.85 -2.48
N LEU A 268 -12.05 4.48 -1.67
CA LEU A 268 -13.05 5.41 -1.15
C LEU A 268 -12.68 5.87 0.26
N ASN A 269 -12.88 7.16 0.52
CA ASN A 269 -12.83 7.68 1.88
C ASN A 269 -13.95 7.05 2.72
N ILE A 270 -13.57 6.20 3.67
CA ILE A 270 -14.52 5.44 4.49
C ILE A 270 -15.45 6.34 5.29
N HIS A 271 -14.97 7.47 5.81
CA HIS A 271 -15.81 8.38 6.60
C HIS A 271 -16.88 9.06 5.74
N ASP A 272 -16.53 9.49 4.53
CA ASP A 272 -17.49 10.08 3.60
C ASP A 272 -18.46 9.03 3.06
N LEU A 273 -17.98 7.80 2.80
CA LEU A 273 -18.83 6.68 2.39
C LEU A 273 -19.86 6.36 3.49
N VAL A 274 -19.42 6.24 4.75
CA VAL A 274 -20.30 6.04 5.90
C VAL A 274 -21.31 7.18 6.03
N ARG A 275 -20.88 8.43 5.85
CA ARG A 275 -21.79 9.60 5.88
C ARG A 275 -22.85 9.50 4.78
N LEU A 276 -22.46 9.14 3.56
CA LEU A 276 -23.37 8.93 2.44
C LEU A 276 -24.37 7.80 2.74
N LEU A 277 -23.90 6.65 3.25
CA LEU A 277 -24.77 5.53 3.58
C LEU A 277 -25.76 5.86 4.71
N LYS A 278 -25.37 6.69 5.68
CA LYS A 278 -26.25 7.19 6.75
C LYS A 278 -27.41 8.07 6.26
N THR A 279 -27.35 8.59 5.04
CA THR A 279 -28.44 9.41 4.48
C THR A 279 -29.71 8.62 4.17
N GLY A 280 -29.65 7.28 4.19
CA GLY A 280 -30.76 6.43 3.77
C GLY A 280 -30.85 6.23 2.26
N LEU A 281 -29.78 6.56 1.50
CA LEU A 281 -29.71 6.35 0.06
C LEU A 281 -30.02 4.90 -0.35
N LEU A 282 -29.70 3.93 0.52
CA LEU A 282 -30.01 2.52 0.34
C LEU A 282 -30.72 2.00 1.60
N PRO A 283 -31.73 1.11 1.45
CA PRO A 283 -32.34 0.41 2.57
C PRO A 283 -31.31 -0.42 3.35
N LYS A 284 -31.52 -0.57 4.67
CA LYS A 284 -30.60 -1.30 5.53
C LYS A 284 -30.50 -2.77 5.15
N GLU A 285 -31.61 -3.35 4.71
CA GLU A 285 -31.75 -4.74 4.28
C GLU A 285 -30.84 -5.04 3.07
N VAL A 286 -30.79 -4.10 2.11
CA VAL A 286 -29.89 -4.18 0.97
C VAL A 286 -28.45 -4.09 1.43
N LEU A 287 -28.10 -3.14 2.30
CA LEU A 287 -26.73 -2.98 2.80
C LEU A 287 -26.24 -4.22 3.55
N ASN A 288 -27.07 -4.77 4.45
CA ASN A 288 -26.76 -5.97 5.24
C ASN A 288 -26.41 -7.19 4.38
N THR A 289 -26.98 -7.29 3.17
CA THR A 289 -26.69 -8.38 2.22
C THR A 289 -25.22 -8.40 1.77
N TYR A 290 -24.54 -7.24 1.81
CA TYR A 290 -23.17 -7.08 1.33
C TYR A 290 -22.14 -6.90 2.45
N LEU A 291 -22.54 -7.03 3.72
CA LEU A 291 -21.62 -6.99 4.86
C LEU A 291 -20.97 -8.35 5.11
N LEU A 292 -19.81 -8.33 5.78
CA LEU A 292 -19.22 -9.55 6.31
C LEU A 292 -19.95 -9.97 7.58
N HIS A 293 -20.56 -11.16 7.60
CA HIS A 293 -21.04 -11.77 8.84
C HIS A 293 -19.89 -11.84 9.87
N PRO A 294 -20.09 -11.44 11.14
CA PRO A 294 -21.36 -11.10 11.82
C PRO A 294 -21.72 -9.60 11.87
N THR A 295 -21.05 -8.75 11.10
CA THR A 295 -21.17 -7.29 11.21
C THR A 295 -22.53 -6.78 10.74
N THR A 296 -23.27 -6.09 11.60
CA THR A 296 -24.49 -5.36 11.22
C THR A 296 -24.15 -3.99 10.62
N ILE A 297 -25.10 -3.42 9.86
CA ILE A 297 -24.92 -2.06 9.32
C ILE A 297 -24.78 -1.03 10.46
N GLU A 298 -25.50 -1.19 11.57
CA GLU A 298 -25.39 -0.33 12.74
C GLU A 298 -23.98 -0.36 13.35
N GLU A 299 -23.43 -1.55 13.58
CA GLU A 299 -22.07 -1.72 14.11
C GLU A 299 -21.02 -1.15 13.16
N MET A 300 -21.15 -1.39 11.85
CA MET A 300 -20.26 -0.84 10.84
C MET A 300 -20.30 0.69 10.85
N LEU A 301 -21.49 1.28 10.93
CA LEU A 301 -21.68 2.73 10.90
C LEU A 301 -21.26 3.42 12.22
N ALA A 302 -21.22 2.67 13.33
CA ALA A 302 -20.71 3.12 14.63
C ALA A 302 -19.18 3.03 14.72
N SER A 303 -18.57 1.96 14.18
CA SER A 303 -17.12 1.74 14.18
C SER A 303 -16.64 1.31 12.80
N PRO A 304 -16.52 2.24 11.83
CA PRO A 304 -16.22 1.88 10.46
C PRO A 304 -14.77 1.42 10.32
N LYS A 305 -14.59 0.21 9.79
CA LYS A 305 -13.30 -0.39 9.47
C LYS A 305 -13.28 -0.79 8.01
N MET A 306 -12.12 -0.67 7.36
CA MET A 306 -11.95 -0.95 5.92
C MET A 306 -12.52 -2.32 5.50
N HIS A 307 -12.32 -3.36 6.32
CA HIS A 307 -12.77 -4.72 6.01
C HIS A 307 -14.29 -4.89 5.97
N HIS A 308 -15.06 -4.06 6.68
CA HIS A 308 -16.52 -4.12 6.62
C HIS A 308 -17.05 -3.84 5.21
N PHE A 309 -16.30 -3.08 4.40
CA PHE A 309 -16.70 -2.66 3.04
C PHE A 309 -16.19 -3.60 1.94
N SER A 310 -15.39 -4.61 2.28
CA SER A 310 -14.69 -5.46 1.30
C SER A 310 -15.63 -6.15 0.29
N ASN A 311 -16.84 -6.51 0.70
CA ASN A 311 -17.85 -7.14 -0.16
C ASN A 311 -18.79 -6.14 -0.86
N MET A 312 -18.82 -4.88 -0.44
CA MET A 312 -19.70 -3.86 -1.02
C MET A 312 -19.33 -3.48 -2.46
N GLY A 313 -18.14 -3.85 -2.93
CA GLY A 313 -17.78 -3.64 -4.33
C GLY A 313 -18.73 -4.33 -5.31
N GLN A 314 -19.37 -5.45 -4.91
CA GLN A 314 -20.37 -6.12 -5.74
C GLN A 314 -21.61 -5.24 -5.96
N LEU A 315 -22.08 -4.57 -4.92
CA LEU A 315 -23.19 -3.61 -4.98
C LEU A 315 -22.83 -2.38 -5.81
N PHE A 316 -21.63 -1.83 -5.61
CA PHE A 316 -21.19 -0.63 -6.33
C PHE A 316 -20.94 -0.87 -7.82
N LEU A 317 -20.69 -2.12 -8.21
CA LEU A 317 -20.49 -2.54 -9.60
C LEU A 317 -21.76 -3.10 -10.26
N THR A 318 -22.91 -3.11 -9.57
CA THR A 318 -24.19 -3.50 -10.18
C THR A 318 -24.46 -2.67 -11.44
N LYS A 319 -24.92 -3.34 -12.49
CA LYS A 319 -25.37 -2.71 -13.74
C LYS A 319 -26.89 -2.64 -13.74
N GLY A 320 -27.46 -1.50 -14.11
CA GLY A 320 -28.92 -1.32 -14.11
C GLY A 320 -29.52 -1.19 -12.71
N PRO A 321 -30.80 -1.54 -12.52
CA PRO A 321 -31.52 -1.42 -11.24
C PRO A 321 -30.88 -2.24 -10.11
N ILE A 322 -30.86 -1.68 -8.91
CA ILE A 322 -30.48 -2.39 -7.68
C ILE A 322 -31.77 -2.92 -7.04
N SER A 323 -31.82 -4.24 -6.83
CA SER A 323 -32.98 -4.93 -6.24
C SER A 323 -33.41 -4.28 -4.92
N GLN A 324 -34.73 -4.17 -4.70
CA GLN A 324 -35.34 -3.56 -3.51
C GLN A 324 -35.04 -2.06 -3.33
N THR A 325 -34.65 -1.36 -4.40
CA THR A 325 -34.43 0.09 -4.38
C THR A 325 -34.98 0.76 -5.64
N ASN A 326 -35.14 2.08 -5.59
CA ASN A 326 -35.46 2.91 -6.76
C ASN A 326 -34.20 3.44 -7.48
N LEU A 327 -33.01 2.89 -7.15
CA LEU A 327 -31.73 3.34 -7.71
C LEU A 327 -31.20 2.34 -8.73
N THR A 328 -30.48 2.86 -9.70
CA THR A 328 -29.56 2.07 -10.53
C THR A 328 -28.15 2.12 -9.96
N GLY A 329 -27.32 1.15 -10.35
CA GLY A 329 -25.90 1.16 -10.02
C GLY A 329 -25.17 2.42 -10.53
N ASP A 330 -25.57 2.97 -11.68
CA ASP A 330 -25.02 4.23 -12.20
C ASP A 330 -25.40 5.42 -11.31
N GLN A 331 -26.66 5.50 -10.87
CA GLN A 331 -27.11 6.55 -9.96
C GLN A 331 -26.38 6.45 -8.60
N LEU A 332 -26.16 5.24 -8.09
CA LEU A 332 -25.39 5.03 -6.87
C LEU A 332 -23.94 5.49 -7.04
N ARG A 333 -23.28 5.12 -8.15
CA ARG A 333 -21.91 5.58 -8.47
C ARG A 333 -21.81 7.08 -8.64
N ASN A 334 -22.79 7.72 -9.27
CA ASN A 334 -22.83 9.18 -9.41
C ASN A 334 -22.95 9.88 -8.05
N ASN A 335 -23.76 9.35 -7.13
CA ASN A 335 -23.81 9.85 -5.76
C ASN A 335 -22.47 9.69 -5.03
N MET A 336 -21.81 8.54 -5.17
CA MET A 336 -20.47 8.34 -4.59
C MET A 336 -19.42 9.28 -5.20
N ASN A 337 -19.43 9.49 -6.52
CA ASN A 337 -18.53 10.43 -7.19
C ASN A 337 -18.70 11.87 -6.69
N LYS A 338 -19.93 12.26 -6.34
CA LYS A 338 -20.24 13.60 -5.85
C LYS A 338 -19.87 13.81 -4.37
N TYR A 339 -20.11 12.80 -3.53
CA TYR A 339 -20.07 12.98 -2.07
C TYR A 339 -18.95 12.21 -1.35
N VAL A 340 -18.27 11.27 -2.02
CA VAL A 340 -17.22 10.44 -1.42
C VAL A 340 -15.88 10.79 -2.08
N ARG A 341 -14.96 11.35 -1.29
CA ARG A 341 -13.58 11.63 -1.72
C ARG A 341 -12.79 10.34 -1.89
N ASP A 342 -11.66 10.44 -2.57
CA ASP A 342 -10.71 9.34 -2.65
C ASP A 342 -10.04 9.11 -1.28
N GLY A 343 -9.81 7.83 -0.98
CA GLY A 343 -9.15 7.37 0.25
C GLY A 343 -7.64 7.61 0.24
N PRO A 344 -6.91 7.11 -0.76
CA PRO A 344 -5.48 7.30 -0.87
C PRO A 344 -5.16 8.64 -1.56
N VAL A 345 -3.92 9.10 -1.37
CA VAL A 345 -3.40 10.31 -2.00
C VAL A 345 -2.20 9.92 -2.84
N LEU A 346 -2.19 10.35 -4.10
CA LEU A 346 -1.03 10.20 -4.96
C LEU A 346 0.09 11.12 -4.43
N ARG A 347 1.28 10.56 -4.27
CA ARG A 347 2.50 11.29 -3.92
C ARG A 347 3.51 11.19 -5.04
N ILE A 348 4.25 12.27 -5.26
CA ILE A 348 5.20 12.38 -6.38
C ILE A 348 6.48 13.03 -5.86
N MET A 349 7.65 12.50 -6.22
CA MET A 349 8.92 13.11 -5.88
C MET A 349 10.00 12.83 -6.93
N SER A 350 11.04 13.66 -6.99
CA SER A 350 12.29 13.29 -7.66
C SER A 350 12.99 12.17 -6.89
N VAL A 351 13.52 11.18 -7.61
CA VAL A 351 14.28 10.06 -7.01
C VAL A 351 15.52 10.54 -6.25
N SER A 352 16.21 11.58 -6.73
CA SER A 352 17.39 12.12 -6.04
C SER A 352 17.07 12.65 -4.64
N ALA A 353 16.07 13.53 -4.52
CA ALA A 353 15.63 14.06 -3.23
C ALA A 353 15.08 12.96 -2.31
N TRP A 354 14.37 11.99 -2.88
CA TRP A 354 13.88 10.82 -2.15
C TRP A 354 15.01 10.02 -1.52
N LEU A 355 16.05 9.68 -2.31
CA LEU A 355 17.20 8.93 -1.85
C LEU A 355 18.01 9.67 -0.78
N GLN A 356 18.09 11.01 -0.87
CA GLN A 356 18.70 11.82 0.18
C GLN A 356 17.91 11.72 1.50
N GLY A 357 16.57 11.72 1.43
CA GLY A 357 15.71 11.48 2.58
C GLY A 357 15.93 10.09 3.18
N VAL A 358 15.93 9.05 2.33
CA VAL A 358 16.18 7.64 2.73
C VAL A 358 17.52 7.49 3.43
N LYS A 359 18.59 8.08 2.87
CA LYS A 359 19.92 8.08 3.48
C LYS A 359 19.91 8.74 4.86
N THR A 360 19.33 9.93 4.97
CA THR A 360 19.25 10.68 6.23
C THR A 360 18.51 9.88 7.31
N MET A 361 17.41 9.23 6.93
CA MET A 361 16.63 8.37 7.82
C MET A 361 17.45 7.19 8.35
N ILE A 362 18.15 6.47 7.46
CA ILE A 362 18.97 5.31 7.85
C ILE A 362 20.14 5.73 8.75
N GLU A 363 20.82 6.83 8.41
CA GLU A 363 21.92 7.37 9.21
C GLU A 363 21.49 7.81 10.60
N TYR A 364 20.29 8.38 10.73
CA TYR A 364 19.73 8.73 12.03
C TYR A 364 19.47 7.50 12.89
N CYS A 365 18.90 6.43 12.34
CA CYS A 365 18.61 5.23 13.11
C CYS A 365 19.86 4.46 13.56
N ARG A 366 20.99 4.67 12.87
CA ARG A 366 22.29 4.08 13.24
C ARG A 366 22.95 4.76 14.45
N LYS A 367 22.56 6.00 14.75
CA LYS A 367 23.00 6.73 15.94
C LYS A 367 22.14 6.33 17.13
#